data_AF-A0A2J0MUP8-F1
#
_entry.id   AF-A0A2J0MUP8-F1
#
_cell.length_a   1.000
_cell.length_b   1.000
_cell.length_c   1.000
_cell.angle_alpha   90.00
_cell.angle_beta   90.00
_cell.angle_gamma   90.00
#
_symmetry.space_group_name_H-M   'P 1'
#
loop_
_entity.id
_entity.type
_entity.pdbx_description
1 polymer ?
#
loop_
_entity_poly.entity_id
_entity_poly.type
_entity_poly.pdbx_seq_one_letter_code
_entity_poly.pdbx_strand_id
1 'polypeptide(L)'
;MKKINIQPKILITGLLVSLAVYLVFSAILVYGFSLENNWLKASVKNIPYPAALINFYHPITFSELQKNLNSVKSFYENQDFSDSGFRVDFSTQDGKKRLKIKEKYLLNKLIENRIIEILAKKRGVEATDATVSQEIEKIKSQSQLFNQEGEGELEKLSQLYGWSVPELKERV
;
A
#
# COMPACT_ATOMS: atom_id res chain seq x y z
N MET A 1 -10.11 -52.09 -14.59
CA MET A 1 -9.95 -50.67 -14.24
C MET A 1 -10.99 -49.85 -15.02
N LYS A 2 -11.92 -49.18 -14.32
CA LYS A 2 -13.06 -48.48 -14.95
C LYS A 2 -12.60 -47.07 -15.38
N LYS A 3 -12.50 -46.81 -16.68
CA LYS A 3 -12.19 -45.45 -17.20
C LYS A 3 -13.40 -44.55 -16.93
N ILE A 4 -13.24 -43.60 -16.01
CA ILE A 4 -14.26 -42.58 -15.74
C ILE A 4 -14.19 -41.57 -16.90
N ASN A 5 -15.23 -41.54 -17.73
CA ASN A 5 -15.34 -40.58 -18.82
C ASN A 5 -15.89 -39.26 -18.24
N ILE A 6 -15.00 -38.41 -17.72
CA ILE A 6 -15.40 -37.12 -17.14
C ILE A 6 -15.70 -36.16 -18.28
N GLN A 7 -16.94 -35.68 -18.36
CA GLN A 7 -17.31 -34.66 -19.34
C GLN A 7 -16.54 -33.36 -19.04
N PRO A 8 -16.00 -32.66 -20.05
CA PRO A 8 -15.21 -31.45 -19.83
C PRO A 8 -15.99 -30.35 -19.09
N LYS A 9 -17.32 -30.32 -19.22
CA LYS A 9 -18.20 -29.42 -18.47
C LYS A 9 -18.13 -29.62 -16.95
N ILE A 10 -17.98 -30.87 -16.48
CA ILE A 10 -17.88 -31.20 -15.06
C ILE A 10 -16.54 -30.69 -14.50
N LEU A 11 -15.45 -30.81 -15.27
CA LEU A 11 -14.13 -30.29 -14.89
C LEU A 11 -14.15 -28.76 -14.78
N ILE A 12 -14.73 -28.07 -15.77
CA ILE A 12 -14.82 -26.60 -15.77
C ILE A 12 -15.68 -26.12 -14.58
N THR A 13 -16.82 -26.76 -14.35
CA THR A 13 -17.71 -26.39 -13.24
C THR A 13 -17.03 -26.63 -11.89
N GLY A 14 -16.34 -27.77 -11.73
CA GLY A 14 -15.57 -28.07 -10.53
C GLY A 14 -14.46 -27.04 -10.27
N LEU A 15 -13.74 -26.63 -11.32
CA LEU A 15 -12.71 -25.60 -11.23
C LEU A 15 -13.29 -24.23 -10.80
N LEU A 16 -14.41 -23.80 -11.40
CA LEU A 16 -15.08 -22.56 -11.05
C LEU A 16 -15.58 -22.55 -9.60
N VAL A 17 -16.18 -23.65 -9.15
CA VAL A 17 -16.65 -23.78 -7.75
C VAL A 17 -15.46 -23.76 -6.79
N SER A 18 -14.37 -24.47 -7.10
CA SER A 18 -13.16 -24.46 -6.28
C SER A 18 -12.56 -23.05 -6.18
N LEU A 19 -12.51 -22.32 -7.30
CA LEU A 19 -12.04 -20.94 -7.33
C LEU A 19 -12.94 -20.01 -6.50
N ALA A 20 -14.26 -20.14 -6.61
CA ALA A 20 -15.21 -19.35 -5.84
C ALA A 20 -15.06 -19.61 -4.32
N VAL A 21 -14.92 -20.87 -3.91
CA VAL A 21 -14.67 -21.25 -2.51
C VAL A 21 -13.36 -20.65 -2.02
N TYR A 22 -12.29 -20.70 -2.83
CA TYR A 22 -11.01 -20.10 -2.48
C TYR A 22 -11.10 -18.58 -2.28
N LEU A 23 -11.82 -17.87 -3.16
CA LEU A 23 -12.03 -16.42 -3.05
C LEU A 23 -12.83 -16.05 -1.79
N VAL A 24 -13.92 -16.76 -1.50
CA VAL A 24 -14.72 -16.52 -0.30
C VAL A 24 -13.92 -16.82 0.96
N PHE A 25 -13.22 -17.96 0.99
CA PHE A 25 -12.40 -18.36 2.12
C PHE A 25 -11.27 -17.35 2.40
N SER A 26 -10.55 -16.94 1.36
CA SER A 26 -9.48 -15.94 1.50
C SER A 26 -10.03 -14.57 1.88
N ALA A 27 -11.18 -14.14 1.36
CA ALA A 27 -11.86 -12.92 1.81
C ALA A 27 -12.16 -12.97 3.31
N ILE A 28 -12.78 -14.05 3.82
CA ILE A 28 -13.07 -14.21 5.25
C ILE A 28 -11.79 -14.05 6.09
N LEU A 29 -10.69 -14.64 5.65
CA LEU A 29 -9.42 -14.53 6.36
C LEU A 29 -8.81 -13.13 6.31
N VAL A 30 -8.95 -12.41 5.19
CA VAL A 30 -8.45 -11.03 5.04
C VAL A 30 -9.23 -10.05 5.93
N TYR A 31 -10.56 -10.18 6.01
CA TYR A 31 -11.38 -9.27 6.82
C TYR A 31 -11.48 -9.68 8.29
N GLY A 32 -11.38 -10.98 8.59
CA GLY A 32 -11.54 -11.53 9.94
C GLY A 32 -10.24 -11.64 10.73
N PHE A 33 -9.08 -11.75 10.08
CA PHE A 33 -7.80 -11.99 10.73
C PHE A 33 -6.74 -10.96 10.33
N SER A 34 -5.78 -10.73 11.21
CA SER A 34 -4.64 -9.86 10.90
C SER A 34 -3.75 -10.50 9.83
N LEU A 35 -3.27 -9.67 8.88
CA LEU A 35 -2.36 -10.07 7.80
C LEU A 35 -0.93 -10.41 8.28
N GLU A 36 -0.75 -10.96 9.48
CA GLU A 36 0.57 -11.35 9.98
C GLU A 36 1.11 -12.60 9.25
N ASN A 37 0.20 -13.47 8.79
CA ASN A 37 0.53 -14.72 8.10
C ASN A 37 1.03 -14.51 6.66
N ASN A 38 2.16 -15.14 6.30
CA ASN A 38 2.80 -15.01 4.98
C ASN A 38 1.92 -15.46 3.81
N TRP A 39 1.10 -16.51 3.99
CA TRP A 39 0.17 -16.99 2.96
C TRP A 39 -0.96 -15.99 2.67
N LEU A 40 -1.45 -15.32 3.71
CA LEU A 40 -2.46 -14.25 3.60
C LEU A 40 -1.88 -13.03 2.87
N LYS A 41 -0.65 -12.62 3.21
CA LYS A 41 0.06 -11.55 2.50
C LYS A 41 0.24 -11.87 1.01
N ALA A 42 0.61 -13.10 0.67
CA ALA A 42 0.75 -13.54 -0.72
C ALA A 42 -0.58 -13.52 -1.49
N SER A 43 -1.67 -13.94 -0.84
CA SER A 43 -3.01 -13.95 -1.45
C SER A 43 -3.53 -12.53 -1.74
N VAL A 44 -3.33 -11.59 -0.80
CA VAL A 44 -3.72 -10.17 -0.95
C VAL A 44 -2.85 -9.43 -1.97
N LYS A 45 -1.62 -9.90 -2.22
CA LYS A 45 -0.77 -9.31 -3.27
C LYS A 45 -1.35 -9.54 -4.67
N ASN A 46 -1.96 -10.70 -4.92
CA ASN A 46 -2.44 -11.08 -6.24
C ASN A 46 -3.92 -10.80 -6.45
N ILE A 47 -4.70 -10.76 -5.37
CA ILE A 47 -6.15 -10.52 -5.42
C ILE A 47 -6.44 -9.15 -4.80
N PRO A 48 -7.00 -8.20 -5.58
CA PRO A 48 -7.23 -6.83 -5.15
C PRO A 48 -8.46 -6.73 -4.23
N TYR A 49 -8.36 -7.27 -3.02
CA TYR A 49 -9.41 -7.15 -2.02
C TYR A 49 -9.58 -5.68 -1.60
N PRO A 50 -10.79 -5.09 -1.70
CA PRO A 50 -11.03 -3.69 -1.37
C PRO A 50 -11.04 -3.47 0.15
N ALA A 51 -10.17 -2.60 0.65
CA ALA A 51 -10.21 -2.08 2.02
C ALA A 51 -11.25 -0.95 2.17
N ALA A 52 -11.45 -0.15 1.12
CA ALA A 52 -12.52 0.84 1.03
C ALA A 52 -12.99 0.98 -0.43
N LEU A 53 -14.23 1.44 -0.61
CA LEU A 53 -14.83 1.67 -1.92
C LEU A 53 -15.34 3.11 -2.02
N ILE A 54 -14.91 3.83 -3.06
CA ILE A 54 -15.40 5.17 -3.39
C ILE A 54 -16.23 5.05 -4.67
N ASN A 55 -17.52 5.41 -4.59
CA ASN A 55 -18.49 5.30 -5.70
C ASN A 55 -18.49 3.95 -6.42
N PHE A 56 -18.25 2.85 -5.70
CA PHE A 56 -18.17 1.45 -6.18
C PHE A 56 -17.05 1.11 -7.18
N TYR A 57 -16.59 2.06 -8.00
CA TYR A 57 -15.62 1.82 -9.07
C TYR A 57 -14.19 2.25 -8.72
N HIS A 58 -13.98 2.91 -7.58
CA HIS A 58 -12.66 3.35 -7.14
C HIS A 58 -12.29 2.67 -5.81
N PRO A 59 -11.82 1.41 -5.85
CA PRO A 59 -11.38 0.70 -4.67
C PRO A 59 -10.03 1.22 -4.19
N ILE A 60 -9.87 1.28 -2.87
CA ILE A 60 -8.57 1.28 -2.21
C ILE A 60 -8.37 -0.14 -1.71
N THR A 61 -7.28 -0.78 -2.13
CA THR A 61 -7.07 -2.21 -1.84
C THR A 61 -6.32 -2.43 -0.52
N PHE A 62 -6.47 -3.60 0.08
CA PHE A 62 -5.65 -3.98 1.24
C PHE A 62 -4.17 -4.02 0.92
N SER A 63 -3.80 -4.41 -0.31
CA SER A 63 -2.40 -4.40 -0.76
C SER A 63 -1.84 -2.97 -0.74
N GLU A 64 -2.58 -2.00 -1.27
CA GLU A 64 -2.22 -0.59 -1.24
C GLU A 64 -2.09 -0.07 0.19
N LEU A 65 -3.09 -0.34 1.05
CA LEU A 65 -3.04 0.04 2.47
C LEU A 65 -1.82 -0.55 3.17
N GLN A 66 -1.54 -1.84 2.96
CA GLN A 66 -0.42 -2.54 3.60
C GLN A 66 0.93 -2.02 3.10
N LYS A 67 1.06 -1.74 1.79
CA LYS A 67 2.27 -1.13 1.21
C LYS A 67 2.57 0.22 1.87
N ASN A 68 1.56 1.08 1.97
CA ASN A 68 1.70 2.39 2.61
C ASN A 68 1.97 2.28 4.12
N LEU A 69 1.32 1.33 4.80
CA LEU A 69 1.53 1.10 6.23
C LEU A 69 2.96 0.62 6.51
N ASN A 70 3.54 -0.19 5.63
CA ASN A 70 4.94 -0.60 5.73
C ASN A 70 5.88 0.61 5.59
N SER A 71 5.60 1.55 4.68
CA SER A 71 6.40 2.77 4.56
C SER A 71 6.33 3.67 5.78
N VAL A 72 5.16 3.74 6.42
CA VAL A 72 5.01 4.41 7.72
C VAL A 72 5.87 3.71 8.78
N LYS A 73 5.90 2.38 8.82
CA LYS A 73 6.78 1.64 9.74
C LYS A 73 8.25 1.92 9.47
N SER A 74 8.68 1.77 8.21
CA SER A 74 10.05 2.05 7.79
C SER A 74 10.48 3.45 8.19
N PHE A 75 9.62 4.45 8.00
CA PHE A 75 9.90 5.82 8.41
C PHE A 75 10.19 5.92 9.92
N TYR A 76 9.33 5.36 10.78
CA TYR A 76 9.53 5.41 12.23
C TYR A 76 10.68 4.51 12.74
N GLU A 77 11.02 3.45 12.01
CA GLU A 77 12.10 2.52 12.35
C GLU A 77 13.47 3.02 11.89
N ASN A 78 13.54 3.71 10.74
CA ASN A 78 14.77 4.22 10.13
C ASN A 78 15.12 5.65 10.59
N GLN A 79 14.14 6.41 11.10
CA GLN A 79 14.42 7.71 11.68
C GLN A 79 15.08 7.52 13.05
N ASP A 80 16.28 8.07 13.22
CA ASP A 80 17.08 7.90 14.43
C ASP A 80 16.52 8.76 15.58
N PHE A 81 15.39 8.32 16.13
CA PHE A 81 14.76 8.89 17.32
C PHE A 81 15.40 8.38 18.62
N SER A 82 16.53 7.68 18.53
CA SER A 82 17.24 7.08 19.66
C SER A 82 17.66 8.13 20.68
N ASP A 83 18.15 9.29 20.22
CA ASP A 83 18.53 10.42 21.09
C ASP A 83 17.34 11.10 21.79
N SER A 84 16.11 10.87 21.31
CA SER A 84 14.89 11.46 21.88
C SER A 84 14.01 10.44 22.63
N GLY A 85 14.40 9.15 22.67
CA GLY A 85 13.62 8.09 23.31
C GLY A 85 12.31 7.71 22.59
N PHE A 86 12.10 8.14 21.34
CA PHE A 86 10.84 7.97 20.61
C PHE A 86 10.82 6.81 19.61
N ARG A 87 11.83 5.93 19.62
CA ARG A 87 11.83 4.75 18.73
C ARG A 87 10.60 3.89 19.01
N VAL A 88 9.71 3.76 18.02
CA VAL A 88 8.47 2.99 18.16
C VAL A 88 8.73 1.56 17.73
N ASP A 89 8.77 0.65 18.70
CA ASP A 89 8.81 -0.78 18.41
C ASP A 89 7.38 -1.32 18.17
N PHE A 90 7.06 -1.56 16.89
CA PHE A 90 5.76 -2.09 16.47
C PHE A 90 5.57 -3.59 16.76
N SER A 91 6.57 -4.29 17.30
CA SER A 91 6.44 -5.68 17.74
C SER A 91 5.76 -5.80 19.12
N THR A 92 5.88 -4.77 19.96
CA THR A 92 5.24 -4.69 21.28
C THR A 92 3.73 -4.55 21.19
N GLN A 93 2.99 -4.93 22.24
CA GLN A 93 1.53 -4.77 22.26
C GLN A 93 1.09 -3.31 22.07
N ASP A 94 1.77 -2.36 22.71
CA ASP A 94 1.46 -0.95 22.60
C ASP A 94 1.86 -0.39 21.23
N GLY A 95 2.98 -0.84 20.67
CA GLY A 95 3.36 -0.58 19.29
C GLY A 95 2.29 -1.04 18.29
N LYS A 96 1.78 -2.27 18.44
CA LYS A 96 0.69 -2.80 17.61
C LYS A 96 -0.59 -1.96 17.72
N LYS A 97 -0.97 -1.51 18.93
CA LYS A 97 -2.13 -0.62 19.12
C LYS A 97 -1.94 0.73 18.42
N ARG A 98 -0.77 1.35 18.59
CA ARG A 98 -0.41 2.60 17.90
C ARG A 98 -0.43 2.43 16.38
N LEU A 99 0.08 1.31 15.88
CA LEU A 99 0.05 0.97 14.47
C LEU A 99 -1.38 0.83 13.94
N LYS A 100 -2.29 0.20 14.70
CA LYS A 100 -3.71 0.11 14.32
C LYS A 100 -4.38 1.48 14.21
N ILE A 101 -4.05 2.40 15.10
CA ILE A 101 -4.52 3.79 15.02
C ILE A 101 -3.97 4.45 13.75
N LYS A 102 -2.67 4.28 13.46
CA LYS A 102 -2.03 4.81 12.25
C LYS A 102 -2.62 4.21 10.98
N GLU A 103 -2.92 2.90 10.95
CA GLU A 103 -3.58 2.21 9.85
C GLU A 103 -4.94 2.84 9.53
N LYS A 104 -5.75 3.16 10.56
CA LYS A 104 -7.04 3.85 10.37
C LYS A 104 -6.86 5.24 9.79
N TYR A 105 -5.94 6.04 10.31
CA TYR A 105 -5.65 7.36 9.77
C TYR A 105 -5.15 7.31 8.33
N LEU A 106 -4.28 6.33 8.03
CA LEU A 106 -3.76 6.12 6.70
C LEU A 106 -4.87 5.73 5.71
N LEU A 107 -5.79 4.84 6.10
CA LEU A 107 -6.93 4.49 5.26
C LEU A 107 -7.79 5.71 4.93
N ASN A 108 -8.10 6.55 5.93
CA ASN A 108 -8.82 7.81 5.69
C ASN A 108 -8.05 8.72 4.72
N LYS A 109 -6.73 8.82 4.88
CA LYS A 109 -5.91 9.64 3.99
C LYS A 109 -5.90 9.12 2.55
N LEU A 110 -5.84 7.80 2.35
CA LEU A 110 -5.95 7.19 1.02
C LEU A 110 -7.33 7.47 0.40
N ILE A 111 -8.40 7.43 1.20
CA ILE A 111 -9.75 7.78 0.75
C ILE A 111 -9.81 9.24 0.29
N GLU A 112 -9.32 10.17 1.12
CA GLU A 112 -9.25 11.59 0.79
C GLU A 112 -8.47 11.84 -0.51
N ASN A 113 -7.28 11.25 -0.63
CA ASN A 113 -6.43 11.41 -1.81
C ASN A 113 -7.12 10.90 -3.07
N ARG A 114 -7.76 9.71 -3.00
CA ARG A 114 -8.48 9.15 -4.15
C ARG A 114 -9.67 10.01 -4.55
N ILE A 115 -10.37 10.62 -3.59
CA ILE A 115 -11.44 11.59 -3.89
C ILE A 115 -10.88 12.83 -4.59
N ILE A 116 -9.74 13.36 -4.13
CA ILE A 116 -9.06 14.49 -4.77
C ILE A 116 -8.66 14.14 -6.20
N GLU A 117 -8.07 12.97 -6.44
CA GLU A 117 -7.69 12.49 -7.78
C GLU A 117 -8.90 12.41 -8.73
N ILE A 118 -10.03 11.87 -8.25
CA ILE A 118 -11.26 11.78 -9.03
C ILE A 118 -11.78 13.19 -9.39
N LEU A 119 -11.78 14.12 -8.43
CA LEU A 119 -12.24 15.49 -8.65
C LEU A 119 -11.30 16.27 -9.56
N ALA A 120 -9.99 16.08 -9.44
CA ALA A 120 -8.96 16.68 -10.28
C ALA A 120 -9.15 16.24 -11.74
N LYS A 121 -9.24 14.93 -12.00
CA LYS A 121 -9.53 14.39 -13.35
C LYS A 121 -10.83 14.92 -13.92
N LYS A 122 -11.89 14.98 -13.11
CA LYS A 122 -13.19 15.54 -13.54
C LYS A 122 -13.10 17.01 -13.95
N ARG A 123 -12.16 17.76 -13.38
CA ARG A 123 -11.90 19.18 -13.68
C ARG A 123 -10.80 19.40 -14.73
N GLY A 124 -10.25 18.33 -15.31
CA GLY A 124 -9.14 18.42 -16.27
C GLY A 124 -7.82 18.87 -15.64
N VAL A 125 -7.64 18.67 -14.33
CA VAL A 125 -6.37 18.90 -13.65
C VAL A 125 -5.57 17.60 -13.71
N GLU A 126 -4.43 17.64 -14.41
CA GLU A 126 -3.53 16.50 -14.58
C GLU A 126 -2.10 16.89 -14.17
N ALA A 127 -1.41 15.99 -13.47
CA ALA A 127 0.01 16.13 -13.21
C ALA A 127 0.77 15.67 -14.45
N THR A 128 1.56 16.57 -15.05
CA THR A 128 2.44 16.23 -16.18
C THR A 128 3.82 15.84 -15.67
N ASP A 129 4.56 15.05 -16.46
CA ASP A 129 5.95 14.69 -16.14
C ASP A 129 6.83 15.93 -15.90
N ALA A 130 6.54 17.03 -16.61
CA ALA A 130 7.22 18.31 -16.41
C ALA A 130 6.90 18.90 -15.03
N THR A 131 5.64 18.90 -14.61
CA THR A 131 5.22 19.40 -13.27
C THR A 131 5.84 18.55 -12.15
N VAL A 132 5.83 17.23 -12.29
CA VAL A 132 6.43 16.31 -11.31
C VAL A 132 7.94 16.53 -11.22
N SER A 133 8.61 16.66 -12.36
CA SER A 133 10.06 16.92 -12.41
C SER A 133 10.42 18.26 -11.75
N GLN A 134 9.61 19.31 -12.00
CA GLN A 134 9.79 20.62 -11.35
C GLN A 134 9.61 20.55 -9.84
N GLU A 135 8.62 19.82 -9.33
CA GLU A 135 8.42 19.70 -7.88
C GLU A 135 9.54 18.87 -7.24
N ILE A 136 10.04 17.83 -7.91
CA ILE A 136 11.21 17.07 -7.46
C ILE A 136 12.46 17.97 -7.41
N GLU A 137 12.70 18.79 -8.44
CA GLU A 137 13.81 19.75 -8.45
C GLU A 137 13.66 20.79 -7.34
N LYS A 138 12.44 21.25 -7.08
CA LYS A 138 12.16 22.15 -5.97
C LYS A 138 12.44 21.51 -4.62
N ILE A 139 12.01 20.26 -4.39
CA ILE A 139 12.34 19.48 -3.18
C ILE A 139 13.86 19.40 -3.00
N LYS A 140 14.61 19.05 -4.06
CA LYS A 140 16.08 19.04 -4.04
C LYS A 140 16.68 20.41 -3.70
N SER A 141 16.16 21.49 -4.30
CA SER A 141 16.68 22.84 -4.08
C SER A 141 16.37 23.38 -2.67
N GLN A 142 15.21 23.03 -2.11
CA GLN A 142 14.84 23.38 -0.74
C GLN A 142 15.65 22.58 0.27
N SER A 143 16.00 21.33 -0.05
CA SER A 143 16.82 20.49 0.81
C SER A 143 18.31 20.90 0.76
N GLN A 144 18.80 21.40 -0.38
CA GLN A 144 20.12 22.03 -0.51
C GLN A 144 20.34 23.24 0.42
N LEU A 145 19.26 23.92 0.85
CA LEU A 145 19.33 24.98 1.86
C LEU A 145 19.55 24.44 3.29
N PHE A 146 19.30 23.15 3.52
CA PHE A 146 19.48 22.48 4.81
C PHE A 146 20.72 21.56 4.85
N ASN A 147 21.19 21.00 3.73
CA ASN A 147 22.47 20.28 3.62
C ASN A 147 23.02 20.31 2.17
N GLN A 148 24.33 20.53 2.00
CA GLN A 148 24.99 20.82 0.71
C GLN A 148 25.01 19.69 -0.36
N GLU A 149 24.25 18.60 -0.22
CA GLU A 149 24.32 17.40 -1.09
C GLU A 149 22.94 17.02 -1.68
N GLY A 150 22.47 17.79 -2.65
CA GLY A 150 21.12 17.66 -3.25
C GLY A 150 20.83 16.37 -4.04
N GLU A 151 21.82 15.52 -4.33
CA GLU A 151 21.59 14.20 -4.95
C GLU A 151 21.40 13.08 -3.92
N GLY A 152 21.97 13.22 -2.71
CA GLY A 152 21.84 12.23 -1.65
C GLY A 152 20.48 12.24 -0.94
N GLU A 153 19.71 13.33 -1.05
CA GLU A 153 18.46 13.51 -0.30
C GLU A 153 17.31 12.64 -0.82
N LEU A 154 17.16 12.51 -2.13
CA LEU A 154 16.13 11.61 -2.69
C LEU A 154 16.39 10.15 -2.31
N GLU A 155 17.67 9.76 -2.31
CA GLU A 155 18.09 8.43 -1.89
C GLU A 155 17.84 8.24 -0.39
N LYS A 156 18.14 9.24 0.44
CA LYS A 156 17.82 9.24 1.88
C LYS A 156 16.30 9.16 2.12
N LEU A 157 15.48 9.94 1.41
CA LEU A 157 14.02 9.88 1.53
C LEU A 157 13.48 8.51 1.10
N SER A 158 13.97 7.99 -0.03
CA SER A 158 13.69 6.65 -0.53
C SER A 158 14.01 5.59 0.53
N GLN A 159 15.19 5.66 1.16
CA GLN A 159 15.59 4.76 2.25
C GLN A 159 14.73 4.92 3.51
N LEU A 160 14.40 6.15 3.91
CA LEU A 160 13.54 6.41 5.08
C LEU A 160 12.16 5.78 4.92
N TYR A 161 11.52 5.97 3.77
CA TYR A 161 10.18 5.43 3.51
C TYR A 161 10.17 4.00 2.96
N GLY A 162 11.34 3.43 2.66
CA GLY A 162 11.48 2.10 2.04
C GLY A 162 10.89 2.04 0.63
N TRP A 163 10.90 3.16 -0.10
CA TRP A 163 10.46 3.25 -1.50
C TRP A 163 11.65 3.16 -2.45
N SER A 164 11.42 2.75 -3.68
CA SER A 164 12.36 3.01 -4.77
C SER A 164 12.26 4.46 -5.26
N VAL A 165 13.29 5.00 -5.90
CA VAL A 165 13.25 6.35 -6.48
C VAL A 165 12.06 6.54 -7.45
N PRO A 166 11.73 5.60 -8.36
CA PRO A 166 10.53 5.71 -9.19
C PRO A 166 9.23 5.78 -8.39
N GLU A 167 9.09 4.97 -7.34
CA GLU A 167 7.92 5.02 -6.46
C GLU A 167 7.82 6.36 -5.74
N LEU A 168 8.94 6.94 -5.32
CA LEU A 168 8.94 8.27 -4.71
C LEU A 168 8.42 9.33 -5.68
N LYS A 169 8.77 9.25 -6.98
CA LYS A 169 8.23 10.15 -8.00
C LYS A 169 6.72 10.01 -8.19
N GLU A 170 6.16 8.81 -8.04
CA GLU A 170 4.70 8.58 -8.12
C GLU A 170 3.95 9.21 -6.93
N ARG A 171 4.66 9.52 -5.84
CA ARG A 171 4.08 10.07 -4.60
C ARG A 171 4.19 11.58 -4.47
N VAL A 172 4.96 12.23 -5.34
CA VAL A 172 5.16 13.69 -5.43
C VAL A 172 4.17 14.26 -6.44
#